data_AF-A0A7C3HNZ7-F1
#
_entry.id   AF-A0A7C3HNZ7-F1
#
_cell.length_a   1.000
_cell.length_b   1.000
_cell.length_c   1.000
_cell.angle_alpha   90.00
_cell.angle_beta   90.00
_cell.angle_gamma   90.00
#
_symmetry.space_group_name_H-M   'P 1'
#
loop_
_entity.id
_entity.type
_entity.pdbx_description
1 polymer ?
#
loop_
_entity_poly.entity_id
_entity_poly.type
_entity_poly.pdbx_seq_one_letter_code
_entity_poly.pdbx_strand_id
1 'polypeptide(L)'
;MNEYPLWKNLLVLFAVLIGAFYALPNLFEQNPSIEVSATRRAEVTEATVSKVEETLKKAGIELAGIDRENKKLLLRFPDTE
;
A
#
# COMPACT_ATOMS: atom_id res chain seq x y z
N MET A 1 -8.06 -49.43 -5.08
CA MET A 1 -6.59 -49.47 -4.91
C MET A 1 -6.12 -48.03 -5.00
N ASN A 2 -5.53 -47.43 -3.95
CA ASN A 2 -5.10 -46.03 -4.02
C ASN A 2 -4.05 -45.88 -5.12
N GLU A 3 -4.41 -45.23 -6.23
CA GLU A 3 -3.56 -45.03 -7.40
C GLU A 3 -2.35 -44.11 -7.14
N TYR A 4 -2.36 -43.40 -6.01
CA TYR A 4 -1.31 -42.47 -5.64
C TYR A 4 -0.66 -42.84 -4.30
N PRO A 5 0.68 -42.90 -4.26
CA PRO A 5 1.41 -43.07 -3.01
C PRO A 5 1.10 -41.94 -2.03
N LEU A 6 0.81 -42.28 -0.77
CA LEU A 6 0.49 -41.32 0.31
C LEU A 6 1.54 -40.20 0.45
N TRP A 7 2.81 -40.50 0.21
CA TRP A 7 3.90 -39.54 0.30
C TRP A 7 3.79 -38.40 -0.72
N LYS A 8 3.26 -38.66 -1.93
CA LYS A 8 3.07 -37.63 -2.95
C LYS A 8 1.98 -36.64 -2.53
N ASN A 9 0.88 -37.16 -1.98
CA ASN A 9 -0.21 -36.33 -1.48
C ASN A 9 0.24 -35.49 -0.28
N LEU A 10 1.06 -36.06 0.61
CA LEU A 10 1.66 -35.33 1.74
C LEU A 10 2.62 -34.23 1.26
N LEU A 11 3.43 -34.50 0.24
CA LEU A 11 4.34 -33.50 -0.34
C LEU A 11 3.56 -32.34 -0.97
N VAL A 12 2.50 -32.62 -1.72
CA VAL A 12 1.62 -31.59 -2.31
C VAL A 12 0.95 -30.76 -1.21
N LEU A 13 0.38 -31.41 -0.19
CA LEU A 13 -0.24 -30.70 0.93
C LEU A 13 0.77 -29.79 1.65
N PHE A 14 1.98 -30.28 1.88
CA PHE A 14 3.04 -29.50 2.53
C PHE A 14 3.46 -28.29 1.70
N ALA A 15 3.62 -28.45 0.38
CA ALA A 15 3.92 -27.35 -0.51
C ALA A 15 2.81 -26.28 -0.53
N VAL A 16 1.54 -26.71 -0.55
CA VAL A 16 0.38 -25.79 -0.49
C VAL A 16 0.35 -25.04 0.85
N LEU A 17 0.60 -25.71 1.97
CA LEU A 17 0.62 -25.09 3.30
C LEU A 17 1.75 -24.06 3.44
N ILE A 18 2.95 -24.37 2.95
CA ILE A 18 4.07 -23.41 2.94
C ILE A 18 3.74 -22.22 2.04
N GLY A 19 3.20 -22.46 0.84
CA GLY A 19 2.79 -21.40 -0.06
C GLY A 19 1.73 -20.49 0.57
N ALA A 20 0.73 -21.05 1.24
CA ALA A 20 -0.31 -20.30 1.94
C ALA A 20 0.26 -19.50 3.12
N PHE A 21 1.14 -20.09 3.92
CA PHE A 21 1.81 -19.41 5.03
C PHE A 21 2.70 -18.27 4.54
N TYR A 22 3.36 -18.44 3.39
CA TYR A 22 4.20 -17.42 2.79
C TYR A 22 3.39 -16.32 2.08
N ALA A 23 2.21 -16.64 1.57
CA ALA A 23 1.32 -15.67 0.93
C ALA A 23 0.56 -14.77 1.93
N LEU A 24 0.37 -15.23 3.17
CA LEU A 24 -0.28 -14.46 4.26
C LEU A 24 0.24 -13.02 4.41
N PRO A 25 1.56 -12.77 4.52
CA PRO A 25 2.07 -11.40 4.58
C PRO A 25 1.96 -10.65 3.25
N ASN A 26 1.92 -11.31 2.10
CA ASN A 26 1.85 -10.65 0.80
C ASN A 26 0.43 -10.22 0.39
N LEU A 27 -0.55 -10.34 1.29
CA LEU A 27 -1.92 -9.87 1.10
C LEU A 27 -2.09 -8.37 1.37
N PHE A 28 -1.02 -7.58 1.39
CA PHE A 28 -1.11 -6.13 1.59
C PHE A 28 -1.95 -5.48 0.49
N GLU A 29 -2.97 -4.74 0.93
CA GLU A 29 -3.87 -3.96 0.09
C GLU A 29 -3.10 -2.93 -0.73
N GLN A 30 -3.64 -2.58 -1.90
CA GLN A 30 -3.12 -1.49 -2.71
C GLN A 30 -3.19 -0.21 -1.87
N ASN A 31 -2.04 0.43 -1.64
CA ASN A 31 -1.96 1.71 -0.92
C ASN A 31 -1.67 2.81 -1.96
N PRO A 32 -2.70 3.27 -2.70
CA PRO A 32 -2.51 4.28 -3.73
C PRO A 32 -2.02 5.56 -3.07
N SER A 33 -0.84 6.02 -3.48
CA SER A 33 -0.20 7.17 -2.87
C SER A 33 0.44 8.07 -3.92
N ILE A 34 0.30 9.38 -3.70
CA ILE A 34 0.92 10.43 -4.51
C ILE A 34 1.97 11.13 -3.66
N GLU A 35 3.20 11.16 -4.17
CA GLU A 35 4.31 11.86 -3.53
C GLU A 35 4.46 13.28 -4.12
N VAL A 36 4.35 14.28 -3.25
CA VAL A 36 4.58 15.69 -3.59
C VAL A 36 5.93 16.12 -3.02
N SER A 37 6.86 16.44 -3.91
CA SER A 37 8.19 16.96 -3.56
C SER A 37 8.34 18.42 -3.99
N ALA A 38 9.09 19.19 -3.21
CA ALA A 38 9.32 20.59 -3.49
C ALA A 38 10.47 20.77 -4.50
N THR A 39 10.30 21.65 -5.49
CA THR A 39 11.34 21.91 -6.51
C THR A 39 12.41 22.86 -5.98
N ARG A 40 13.68 22.58 -6.34
CA ARG A 40 14.89 23.44 -6.25
C ARG A 40 14.79 24.61 -5.26
N ARG A 41 14.80 24.29 -3.95
CA ARG A 41 14.88 25.19 -2.76
C ARG A 41 13.57 25.54 -2.06
N ALA A 42 12.42 25.10 -2.52
CA ALA A 42 11.19 25.15 -1.71
C ALA A 42 11.23 24.03 -0.65
N GLU A 43 10.71 24.29 0.54
CA GLU A 43 10.44 23.25 1.55
C GLU A 43 8.94 22.96 1.58
N VAL A 44 8.58 21.69 1.72
CA VAL A 44 7.22 21.31 2.09
C VAL A 44 7.01 21.79 3.52
N THR A 45 6.35 22.93 3.70
CA THR A 45 6.00 23.50 5.01
C THR A 45 4.60 23.05 5.44
N GLU A 46 4.28 23.23 6.72
CA GLU A 46 2.95 22.92 7.26
C GLU A 46 1.83 23.69 6.54
N ALA A 47 2.09 24.94 6.15
CA ALA A 47 1.18 25.72 5.31
C ALA A 47 0.91 25.08 3.93
N THR A 48 1.88 24.33 3.38
CA THR A 48 1.69 23.58 2.13
C THR A 48 0.76 22.40 2.35
N VAL A 49 0.88 21.71 3.50
CA VAL A 49 0.00 20.59 3.88
C VAL A 49 -1.43 21.08 4.03
N SER A 50 -1.66 22.13 4.82
CA SER A 50 -3.01 22.69 5.01
C SER A 50 -3.63 23.15 3.69
N LYS A 51 -2.83 23.72 2.78
CA LYS A 51 -3.30 24.13 1.45
C LYS A 51 -3.70 22.94 0.59
N VAL A 52 -2.94 21.85 0.65
CA VAL A 52 -3.26 20.60 -0.07
C VAL A 52 -4.54 19.99 0.48
N GLU A 53 -4.68 19.86 1.80
CA GLU A 53 -5.90 19.39 2.47
C GLU A 53 -7.13 20.21 2.09
N GLU A 54 -7.03 21.54 2.16
CA GLU A 54 -8.15 22.42 1.83
C GLU A 54 -8.54 22.32 0.35
N THR A 55 -7.56 22.19 -0.54
CA THR A 55 -7.80 22.05 -1.99
C THR A 55 -8.48 20.71 -2.31
N LEU A 56 -7.99 19.62 -1.73
CA LEU A 56 -8.56 18.28 -1.92
C LEU A 56 -9.97 18.19 -1.32
N LYS A 57 -10.18 18.78 -0.13
CA LYS A 57 -11.51 18.88 0.47
C LYS A 57 -12.49 19.69 -0.38
N LYS A 58 -12.05 20.80 -0.99
CA LYS A 58 -12.86 21.58 -1.93
C LYS A 58 -13.18 20.80 -3.21
N ALA A 59 -12.28 19.92 -3.65
CA ALA A 59 -12.50 19.03 -4.78
C ALA A 59 -13.36 17.80 -4.42
N GLY A 60 -13.72 17.61 -3.15
CA GLY A 60 -14.48 16.44 -2.68
C GLY A 60 -13.67 15.15 -2.63
N ILE A 61 -12.33 15.25 -2.64
CA ILE A 61 -11.42 14.11 -2.61
C ILE A 61 -11.06 13.80 -1.16
N GLU A 62 -11.39 12.59 -0.72
CA GLU A 62 -11.03 12.10 0.61
C GLU A 62 -9.60 11.56 0.63
N LEU A 63 -8.85 11.91 1.67
CA LEU A 63 -7.51 11.39 1.92
C LEU A 63 -7.58 10.29 2.97
N ALA A 64 -6.94 9.16 2.70
CA ALA A 64 -6.76 8.08 3.68
C ALA A 64 -5.68 8.44 4.71
N GLY A 65 -4.73 9.29 4.33
CA GLY A 65 -3.70 9.78 5.24
C GLY A 65 -2.69 10.70 4.57
N ILE A 66 -1.96 11.45 5.39
CA ILE A 66 -0.85 12.30 4.96
C ILE A 66 0.36 11.99 5.82
N ASP A 67 1.46 11.59 5.19
CA ASP A 67 2.75 11.44 5.84
C ASP A 67 3.75 12.45 5.30
N ARG A 68 4.69 12.87 6.15
CA ARG A 68 5.79 13.75 5.76
C ARG A 68 7.10 13.04 5.99
N GLU A 69 7.74 12.63 4.90
CA GLU A 69 9.02 11.92 4.93
C GLU A 69 10.07 12.67 4.12
N ASN A 70 11.27 12.89 4.67
CA ASN A 70 12.43 13.39 3.91
C ASN A 70 12.18 14.64 3.04
N LYS A 71 11.45 15.64 3.56
CA LYS A 71 11.03 16.87 2.85
C LYS A 71 10.05 16.64 1.69
N LYS A 72 9.41 15.49 1.65
CA LYS A 72 8.35 15.11 0.73
C LYS A 72 7.05 14.94 1.51
N LEU A 73 5.93 15.12 0.81
CA LEU A 73 4.60 14.84 1.32
C LEU A 73 4.09 13.59 0.61
N LEU A 74 3.65 12.59 1.37
CA LEU A 74 3.05 11.38 0.85
C LEU A 74 1.56 11.43 1.16
N LEU A 75 0.76 11.61 0.12
CA LEU A 75 -0.70 11.63 0.20
C LEU A 75 -1.21 10.23 -0.10
N ARG A 76 -1.91 9.60 0.84
CA ARG A 76 -2.54 8.30 0.64
C ARG A 76 -4.00 8.48 0.32
N PHE A 77 -4.48 7.73 -0.66
CA PHE A 77 -5.86 7.74 -1.09
C PHE A 77 -6.54 6.42 -0.71
N PRO A 78 -7.86 6.43 -0.50
CA PRO A 78 -8.61 5.20 -0.25
C PRO A 78 -8.77 4.36 -1.53
N ASP A 79 -8.69 4.98 -2.70
CA ASP A 79 -8.85 4.33 -4.00
C ASP A 79 -7.94 4.97 -5.06
N THR A 80 -7.80 4.29 -6.20
CA THR A 80 -7.02 4.72 -7.37
C THR A 80 -7.88 5.51 -8.38
N GLU A 81 -9.21 5.51 -8.22
CA GLU A 81 -10.17 6.21 -9.08
C GLU A 81 -10.66 7.57 -8.51
#